data_AF-A0A537DJS9-F1
#
_entry.id   AF-A0A537DJS9-F1
#
_cell.length_a   1.000
_cell.length_b   1.000
_cell.length_c   1.000
_cell.angle_alpha   90.00
_cell.angle_beta   90.00
_cell.angle_gamma   90.00
#
_symmetry.space_group_name_H-M   'P 1'
#
loop_
_entity.id
_entity.type
_entity.pdbx_description
1 polymer ?
#
loop_
_entity_poly.entity_id
_entity_poly.type
_entity_poly.pdbx_seq_one_letter_code
_entity_poly.pdbx_strand_id
1 'polypeptide(L)'
;DTQPIAQWAAKNGIKRAFTLVSDFGPGVDAETTFIKAFKAAGGEIVDSVRTPLVNADFAPFLQRVKDTRPEAVFVFLPPGSQTIAFIKGYEERGLKQAGIRIIATGDLTDDGVL
;
A
#
# COMPACT_ATOMS: atom_id res chain seq x y z
N ASP A 1 8.14 -9.72 7.72
CA ASP A 1 8.88 -8.46 7.94
C ASP A 1 8.81 -7.63 6.65
N THR A 2 8.43 -6.35 6.74
CA THR A 2 8.28 -5.42 5.60
C THR A 2 9.47 -4.46 5.42
N GLN A 3 10.49 -4.55 6.26
CA GLN A 3 11.68 -3.70 6.17
C GLN A 3 12.41 -3.79 4.81
N PRO A 4 12.65 -4.98 4.22
CA PRO A 4 13.38 -5.07 2.95
C PRO A 4 12.66 -4.37 1.80
N ILE A 5 11.34 -4.53 1.70
CA ILE A 5 10.55 -3.91 0.63
C ILE A 5 10.46 -2.39 0.78
N ALA A 6 10.40 -1.89 2.02
CA ALA A 6 10.46 -0.46 2.31
C ALA A 6 11.79 0.15 1.87
N GLN A 7 12.92 -0.49 2.19
CA GLN A 7 14.23 -0.02 1.76
C GLN A 7 14.41 -0.08 0.24
N TRP A 8 13.91 -1.15 -0.40
CA TRP A 8 13.94 -1.27 -1.85
C TRP A 8 13.14 -0.14 -2.52
N ALA A 9 11.92 0.14 -2.05
CA ALA A 9 11.08 1.20 -2.60
C ALA A 9 11.81 2.55 -2.61
N ALA A 10 12.36 2.96 -1.46
CA ALA A 10 13.10 4.22 -1.30
C ALA A 10 14.33 4.35 -2.20
N LYS A 11 15.05 3.23 -2.39
CA LYS A 11 16.23 3.13 -3.25
C LYS A 11 15.89 3.10 -4.75
N ASN A 12 14.69 2.65 -5.11
CA ASN A 12 14.23 2.50 -6.50
C ASN A 12 13.30 3.65 -6.94
N GLY A 13 13.54 4.85 -6.40
CA GLY A 13 12.89 6.08 -6.87
C GLY A 13 11.52 6.37 -6.27
N ILE A 14 11.04 5.59 -5.29
CA ILE A 14 9.81 5.88 -4.56
C ILE A 14 10.17 6.73 -3.33
N LYS A 15 9.92 8.02 -3.40
CA LYS A 15 10.09 9.02 -2.36
C LYS A 15 8.81 9.30 -1.58
N ARG A 16 7.62 9.14 -2.17
CA ARG A 16 6.34 9.41 -1.52
C ARG A 16 5.45 8.18 -1.54
N ALA A 17 5.13 7.65 -0.36
CA ALA A 17 4.29 6.47 -0.21
C ALA A 17 3.06 6.72 0.66
N PHE A 18 1.97 6.05 0.35
CA PHE A 18 0.75 5.97 1.18
C PHE A 18 0.66 4.56 1.79
N THR A 19 0.18 4.40 3.02
CA THR A 19 -0.07 3.06 3.59
C THR A 19 -1.56 2.76 3.70
N LEU A 20 -1.96 1.57 3.27
CA LEU A 20 -3.30 1.03 3.45
C LEU A 20 -3.20 -0.41 3.94
N VAL A 21 -3.56 -0.64 5.21
CA VAL A 21 -3.46 -1.97 5.82
C VAL A 21 -4.76 -2.38 6.49
N SER A 22 -5.00 -3.68 6.65
CA SER A 22 -6.08 -4.15 7.52
C SER A 22 -5.78 -3.90 9.00
N ASP A 23 -6.79 -3.50 9.76
CA ASP A 23 -6.69 -3.15 11.19
C ASP A 23 -6.72 -4.39 12.09
N PHE A 24 -5.65 -5.17 12.02
CA PHE A 24 -5.39 -6.33 12.87
C PHE A 24 -3.87 -6.49 13.07
N GLY A 25 -3.45 -7.26 14.07
CA GLY A 25 -2.04 -7.34 14.50
C GLY A 25 -1.01 -7.38 13.35
N PRO A 26 -1.08 -8.38 12.45
CA PRO A 26 -0.17 -8.45 11.30
C PRO A 26 -0.16 -7.22 10.39
N GLY A 27 -1.31 -6.59 10.14
CA GLY A 27 -1.39 -5.38 9.32
C GLY A 27 -0.77 -4.16 10.01
N VAL A 28 -1.01 -4.00 11.31
CA VAL A 28 -0.40 -2.95 12.14
C VAL A 28 1.12 -3.11 12.22
N ASP A 29 1.60 -4.33 12.38
CA ASP A 29 3.03 -4.65 12.44
C ASP A 29 3.71 -4.39 11.09
N ALA A 30 3.06 -4.80 9.99
CA ALA A 30 3.52 -4.57 8.63
C ALA A 30 3.64 -3.08 8.31
N GLU A 31 2.62 -2.29 8.65
CA GLU A 31 2.64 -0.83 8.49
C GLU A 31 3.75 -0.19 9.32
N THR A 32 3.81 -0.49 10.62
CA THR A 32 4.78 0.13 11.54
C THR A 32 6.21 -0.11 11.07
N THR A 33 6.48 -1.34 10.64
CA THR A 33 7.80 -1.75 10.14
C THR A 33 8.12 -1.08 8.80
N PHE A 34 7.15 -1.00 7.89
CA PHE A 34 7.31 -0.35 6.59
C PHE A 34 7.59 1.14 6.75
N ILE A 35 6.78 1.85 7.54
CA ILE A 35 6.92 3.29 7.80
C ILE A 35 8.29 3.61 8.36
N LYS A 36 8.73 2.85 9.38
CA LYS A 36 10.04 3.06 10.01
C LYS A 36 11.18 2.90 9.00
N ALA A 37 11.17 1.81 8.24
CA ALA A 37 12.22 1.50 7.28
C ALA A 37 12.22 2.45 6.08
N PHE A 38 11.05 2.81 5.55
CA PHE A 38 10.89 3.71 4.41
C PHE A 38 11.39 5.12 4.75
N LYS A 39 10.99 5.64 5.92
CA LYS A 39 11.47 6.93 6.42
C LYS A 39 12.98 6.93 6.67
N ALA A 40 13.51 5.87 7.28
CA ALA A 40 14.96 5.74 7.50
C ALA A 40 15.77 5.69 6.19
N ALA A 41 15.16 5.23 5.09
CA ALA A 41 15.75 5.22 3.76
C ALA A 41 15.52 6.52 2.96
N GLY A 42 14.97 7.57 3.59
CA GLY A 42 14.76 8.89 3.00
C GLY A 42 13.44 9.06 2.24
N GLY A 43 12.47 8.18 2.46
CA GLY A 43 11.12 8.31 1.95
C GLY A 43 10.18 9.06 2.89
N GLU A 44 9.07 9.56 2.34
CA GLU A 44 7.99 10.27 3.02
C GLU A 44 6.70 9.44 2.99
N ILE A 45 6.05 9.29 4.14
CA ILE A 45 4.70 8.72 4.20
C ILE A 45 3.70 9.88 4.13
N VAL A 46 2.97 9.98 3.02
CA VAL A 46 2.09 11.13 2.75
C VAL A 46 0.76 11.04 3.48
N ASP A 47 0.28 9.82 3.71
CA ASP A 47 -0.86 9.50 4.57
C ASP A 47 -0.89 7.99 4.85
N SER A 48 -1.66 7.58 5.86
CA SER A 48 -1.75 6.22 6.37
C SER A 48 -3.18 5.92 6.83
N VAL A 49 -3.73 4.80 6.38
CA VAL A 49 -5.09 4.37 6.77
C VAL A 49 -5.12 2.90 7.12
N ARG A 50 -5.94 2.57 8.12
CA ARG A 50 -6.25 1.20 8.51
C ARG A 50 -7.71 0.91 8.21
N THR A 51 -7.97 -0.21 7.54
CA THR A 51 -9.31 -0.61 7.11
C THR A 51 -9.82 -1.78 7.97
N PRO A 52 -11.14 -1.89 8.22
CA PRO A 52 -11.70 -3.02 8.94
C PRO A 52 -11.33 -4.38 8.30
N LEU A 53 -11.16 -5.41 9.12
CA LEU A 53 -10.84 -6.77 8.67
C LEU A 53 -11.98 -7.44 7.88
N VAL A 54 -13.20 -6.90 7.97
CA VAL A 54 -14.38 -7.43 7.28
C VAL A 54 -15.15 -6.27 6.67
N ASN A 55 -15.66 -6.46 5.44
CA ASN A 55 -16.50 -5.48 4.72
C ASN A 55 -15.87 -4.08 4.58
N ALA A 56 -14.56 -3.99 4.32
CA ALA A 56 -13.91 -2.72 4.04
C ALA A 56 -14.43 -2.09 2.73
N ASP A 57 -14.85 -0.83 2.80
CA ASP A 57 -15.10 0.00 1.61
C ASP A 57 -13.83 0.78 1.24
N PHE A 58 -13.20 0.40 0.12
CA PHE A 58 -11.95 1.01 -0.35
C PHE A 58 -12.17 2.32 -1.12
N ALA A 59 -13.39 2.63 -1.54
CA ALA A 59 -13.70 3.79 -2.37
C ALA A 59 -13.15 5.12 -1.81
N PRO A 60 -13.45 5.53 -0.56
CA PRO A 60 -12.95 6.80 -0.01
C PRO A 60 -11.42 6.81 0.15
N PHE A 61 -10.81 5.68 0.47
CA PHE A 61 -9.36 5.58 0.66
C PHE A 61 -8.62 5.69 -0.67
N LEU A 62 -9.11 5.03 -1.71
CA LEU A 62 -8.54 5.12 -3.06
C LEU A 62 -8.69 6.53 -3.65
N GLN A 63 -9.76 7.26 -3.32
CA GLN A 63 -9.87 8.69 -3.65
C GLN A 63 -8.73 9.47 -2.99
N ARG A 64 -8.52 9.24 -1.69
CA ARG A 64 -7.47 9.93 -0.93
C ARG A 64 -6.07 9.60 -1.43
N VAL A 65 -5.82 8.35 -1.82
CA VAL A 65 -4.57 7.95 -2.48
C VAL A 65 -4.37 8.79 -3.76
N LYS A 66 -5.40 8.94 -4.59
CA LYS A 66 -5.32 9.76 -5.80
C LYS A 66 -5.05 11.24 -5.50
N ASP A 67 -5.72 11.80 -4.50
CA ASP A 67 -5.61 13.23 -4.14
C ASP A 67 -4.24 13.56 -3.52
N THR A 68 -3.67 12.63 -2.75
CA THR A 68 -2.34 12.78 -2.11
C THR A 68 -1.18 12.56 -3.08
N ARG A 69 -1.46 12.00 -4.27
CA ARG A 69 -0.50 11.74 -5.37
C ARG A 69 0.82 11.10 -4.89
N PRO A 70 0.78 9.98 -4.15
CA PRO A 70 1.98 9.22 -3.84
C PRO A 70 2.50 8.54 -5.11
N GLU A 71 3.78 8.19 -5.12
CA GLU A 71 4.36 7.36 -6.18
C GLU A 71 4.01 5.88 -5.98
N ALA A 72 3.70 5.50 -4.74
CA ALA A 72 3.23 4.17 -4.43
C ALA A 72 2.28 4.10 -3.23
N VAL A 73 1.44 3.07 -3.22
CA VAL A 73 0.65 2.65 -2.07
C VAL A 73 1.19 1.32 -1.55
N PHE A 74 1.65 1.30 -0.31
CA PHE A 74 1.94 0.07 0.42
C PHE A 74 0.64 -0.53 0.93
N VAL A 75 0.39 -1.79 0.56
CA VAL A 75 -0.86 -2.50 0.84
C VAL A 75 -0.58 -3.77 1.63
N PHE A 76 -1.33 -3.96 2.72
CA PHE A 76 -1.37 -5.22 3.44
C PHE A 76 -2.81 -5.60 3.76
N LEU A 77 -3.35 -6.56 3.01
CA LEU A 77 -4.71 -7.08 3.15
C LEU A 77 -4.65 -8.62 3.23
N PRO A 78 -5.54 -9.28 3.99
CA PRO A 78 -5.69 -10.73 3.93
C PRO A 78 -5.99 -11.17 2.49
N PRO A 79 -5.36 -12.25 2.00
CA PRO A 79 -5.71 -12.82 0.70
C PRO A 79 -7.21 -13.11 0.59
N GLY A 80 -7.78 -12.84 -0.59
CA GLY A 80 -9.19 -13.10 -0.87
C GLY A 80 -9.96 -11.85 -1.28
N SER A 81 -11.23 -11.77 -0.84
CA SER A 81 -12.20 -10.79 -1.34
C SER A 81 -11.77 -9.34 -1.14
N GLN A 82 -11.12 -9.02 -0.02
CA GLN A 82 -10.62 -7.66 0.24
C GLN A 82 -9.53 -7.24 -0.74
N THR A 83 -8.53 -8.09 -0.97
CA THR A 83 -7.47 -7.83 -1.95
C THR A 83 -8.06 -7.62 -3.34
N ILE A 84 -9.01 -8.46 -3.75
CA ILE A 84 -9.68 -8.34 -5.06
C ILE A 84 -10.45 -7.01 -5.15
N ALA A 85 -11.20 -6.63 -4.11
CA ALA A 85 -11.96 -5.39 -4.09
C ALA A 85 -11.03 -4.15 -4.15
N PHE A 86 -9.90 -4.19 -3.44
CA PHE A 86 -8.91 -3.13 -3.50
C PHE A 86 -8.32 -2.99 -4.92
N ILE A 87 -7.87 -4.09 -5.54
CA ILE A 87 -7.28 -4.08 -6.89
C ILE A 87 -8.29 -3.53 -7.91
N LYS A 88 -9.54 -4.01 -7.89
CA LYS A 88 -10.60 -3.51 -8.77
C LYS A 88 -10.80 -2.01 -8.59
N GLY A 89 -10.97 -1.54 -7.36
CA GLY A 89 -11.15 -0.12 -7.10
C GLY A 89 -9.95 0.73 -7.53
N TYR A 90 -8.73 0.21 -7.34
CA TYR A 90 -7.49 0.87 -7.77
C TYR A 90 -7.45 1.05 -9.30
N GLU A 91 -7.88 0.04 -10.07
CA GLU A 91 -7.98 0.12 -11.53
C GLU A 91 -9.13 1.02 -11.99
N GLU A 92 -10.33 0.85 -11.44
CA GLU A 92 -11.54 1.61 -11.80
C GLU A 92 -11.36 3.12 -11.57
N ARG A 93 -10.61 3.50 -10.53
CA ARG A 93 -10.35 4.91 -10.20
C ARG A 93 -9.16 5.51 -10.94
N GLY A 94 -8.47 4.70 -11.75
CA GLY A 94 -7.41 5.15 -12.63
C GLY A 94 -6.06 5.35 -11.93
N LEU A 95 -5.81 4.71 -10.78
CA LEU A 95 -4.58 4.96 -10.01
C LEU A 95 -3.33 4.43 -10.73
N LYS A 96 -3.48 3.30 -11.45
CA LYS A 96 -2.43 2.76 -12.33
C LYS A 96 -2.05 3.74 -13.43
N GLN A 97 -3.06 4.33 -14.08
CA GLN A 97 -2.92 5.31 -15.14
C GLN A 97 -2.33 6.63 -14.61
N ALA A 98 -2.56 6.95 -13.33
CA ALA A 98 -1.92 8.06 -12.64
C ALA A 98 -0.45 7.77 -12.22
N GLY A 99 0.08 6.58 -12.51
CA GLY A 99 1.46 6.19 -12.21
C GLY A 99 1.71 5.76 -10.77
N ILE A 100 0.65 5.58 -9.97
CA ILE A 100 0.76 5.18 -8.55
C ILE A 100 0.97 3.68 -8.48
N ARG A 101 2.13 3.20 -8.01
CA ARG A 101 2.45 1.76 -7.96
C ARG A 101 1.87 1.08 -6.71
N ILE A 102 1.55 -0.20 -6.79
CA ILE A 102 1.26 -1.00 -5.60
C ILE A 102 2.58 -1.61 -5.09
N ILE A 103 2.82 -1.49 -3.78
CA ILE A 103 3.86 -2.23 -3.06
C ILE A 103 3.14 -3.14 -2.09
N ALA A 104 3.49 -4.42 -2.06
CA ALA A 104 2.86 -5.38 -1.18
C ALA A 104 3.89 -6.39 -0.65
N THR A 105 3.55 -7.11 0.42
CA THR A 105 4.34 -8.27 0.86
C THR A 105 4.17 -9.42 -0.13
N GLY A 106 5.20 -10.26 -0.26
CA GLY A 106 5.27 -11.30 -1.30
C GLY A 106 4.07 -12.26 -1.39
N ASP A 107 3.25 -12.37 -0.34
CA ASP A 107 1.99 -13.11 -0.33
C ASP A 107 0.92 -12.54 -1.29
N LEU A 108 1.07 -11.29 -1.75
CA LEU A 108 0.15 -10.59 -2.65
C LEU A 108 0.62 -10.59 -4.12
N THR A 109 1.85 -11.01 -4.41
CA THR A 109 2.48 -10.85 -5.74
C THR A 109 2.69 -12.16 -6.50
N ASP A 110 1.98 -13.23 -6.14
CA ASP A 110 1.87 -14.37 -7.05
C ASP A 110 1.07 -13.89 -8.26
N ASP A 111 1.73 -13.81 -9.43
CA ASP A 111 1.27 -13.26 -10.72
C ASP A 111 1.35 -11.75 -11.00
N GLY A 112 2.53 -11.17 -10.76
CA GLY A 112 3.15 -10.36 -11.81
C GLY A 112 3.16 -8.85 -11.59
N VAL A 113 4.25 -8.37 -10.99
CA VAL A 113 4.87 -7.07 -11.32
C VAL A 113 6.36 -7.17 -10.99
N LEU A 114 7.19 -7.26 -12.04
CA LEU A 114 8.47 -6.54 -12.10
C LEU A 114 8.25 -5.30 -12.97
#